data_AF-A0A661GCV2-F1
#
_entry.id   AF-A0A661GCV2-F1
#
_cell.length_a   1.000
_cell.length_b   1.000
_cell.length_c   1.000
_cell.angle_alpha   90.00
_cell.angle_beta   90.00
_cell.angle_gamma   90.00
#
_symmetry.space_group_name_H-M   'P 1'
#
loop_
_entity.id
_entity.type
_entity.pdbx_description
1 polymer ?
#
loop_
_entity_poly.entity_id
_entity_poly.type
_entity_poly.pdbx_seq_one_letter_code
_entity_poly.pdbx_strand_id
1 'polypeptide(L)'
;MSNLTAIFGSSAEKSQDSEKLMDLYWNRAELKKEFAGMRKEQFRLEDKIKRQEGATARLQQKLDYLEDLLIDPQQAHNVVVYFQFRGMAMQSERKLAKFAEQLKQQREQKEHDSFLGDWNDKLLEEASQVKLQILEKRDQVQQLEDQLQAERQRLTAMSAFVRFFRGRSLTKLLDDLATQIETAQQEEQTLKEDVKIIKNRQPPGSQGLDIATKRSINLMILAFAQHLYVHFANDDLVDLIKEAGEKSVGAIAYGSKYECEQLLTRMQKCNEKFEQNTDFADTLQKRALLLGERAKFHQNTDAVPDSESVRALFRIGDDGLIRESDVNMLGDNYWGISKVLSR
;
A
#
# COMPACT_ATOMS: atom_id res chain seq x y z
N MET A 1 -42.00 -48.21 65.79
CA MET A 1 -43.19 -48.29 64.92
C MET A 1 -43.16 -47.07 64.00
N SER A 2 -42.17 -46.95 63.12
CA SER A 2 -42.09 -47.54 61.77
C SER A 2 -42.62 -46.57 60.71
N ASN A 3 -41.66 -45.99 59.97
CA ASN A 3 -41.63 -45.77 58.52
C ASN A 3 -42.67 -44.85 57.88
N LEU A 4 -42.33 -43.56 57.79
CA LEU A 4 -42.80 -42.65 56.73
C LEU A 4 -41.67 -41.68 56.28
N THR A 5 -40.46 -42.20 56.11
CA THR A 5 -39.32 -41.43 55.59
C THR A 5 -38.68 -42.17 54.42
N ALA A 6 -39.43 -42.27 53.32
CA ALA A 6 -38.91 -42.77 52.03
C ALA A 6 -39.79 -42.37 50.83
N ILE A 7 -40.18 -41.09 50.70
CA ILE A 7 -40.86 -40.60 49.47
C ILE A 7 -40.27 -39.27 48.95
N PHE A 8 -39.21 -38.74 49.55
CA PHE A 8 -38.44 -37.66 48.94
C PHE A 8 -37.00 -38.12 48.81
N GLY A 9 -36.63 -38.51 47.59
CA GLY A 9 -35.27 -38.91 47.22
C GLY A 9 -34.23 -37.91 47.73
N SER A 10 -33.08 -38.46 48.10
CA SER A 10 -31.95 -37.76 48.71
C SER A 10 -31.58 -36.53 47.87
N SER A 11 -31.34 -35.38 48.52
CA SER A 11 -30.98 -34.14 47.82
C SER A 11 -29.67 -34.27 47.02
N ALA A 12 -28.84 -35.26 47.31
CA ALA A 12 -27.62 -35.58 46.58
C ALA A 12 -27.90 -36.24 45.21
N GLU A 13 -28.81 -37.21 45.12
CA GLU A 13 -29.20 -37.82 43.84
C GLU A 13 -29.92 -36.83 42.92
N LYS A 14 -30.80 -35.97 43.48
CA LYS A 14 -31.45 -34.90 42.71
C LYS A 14 -30.46 -33.86 42.17
N SER A 15 -29.38 -33.60 42.90
CA SER A 15 -28.31 -32.69 42.46
C SER A 15 -27.50 -33.29 41.30
N GLN A 16 -27.18 -34.58 41.38
CA GLN A 16 -26.40 -35.28 40.35
C GLN A 16 -27.22 -35.50 39.06
N ASP A 17 -28.52 -35.78 39.17
CA ASP A 17 -29.43 -35.85 38.03
C ASP A 17 -29.66 -34.47 37.40
N SER A 18 -29.68 -33.39 38.20
CA SER A 18 -29.76 -32.01 37.71
C SER A 18 -28.51 -31.60 36.92
N GLU A 19 -27.32 -31.98 37.40
CA GLU A 19 -26.04 -31.70 36.72
C GLU A 19 -25.96 -32.45 35.39
N LYS A 20 -26.33 -33.74 35.37
CA LYS A 20 -26.39 -34.57 34.16
C LYS A 20 -27.42 -34.06 33.15
N LEU A 21 -28.55 -33.52 33.61
CA LEU A 21 -29.54 -32.88 32.74
C LEU A 21 -28.98 -31.60 32.12
N MET A 22 -28.29 -30.76 32.89
CA MET A 22 -27.63 -29.56 32.36
C MET A 22 -26.58 -29.91 31.31
N ASP A 23 -25.76 -30.94 31.54
CA ASP A 23 -24.78 -31.42 30.55
C ASP A 23 -25.45 -31.89 29.26
N LEU A 24 -26.59 -32.58 29.34
CA LEU A 24 -27.37 -32.97 28.16
C LEU A 24 -27.96 -31.76 27.42
N TYR A 25 -28.39 -30.72 28.13
CA TYR A 25 -28.86 -29.48 27.52
C TYR A 25 -27.73 -28.71 26.84
N TRP A 26 -26.55 -28.63 27.47
CA TRP A 26 -25.36 -28.03 26.88
C TRP A 26 -24.89 -28.81 25.64
N ASN A 27 -24.79 -30.13 25.73
CA ASN A 27 -24.45 -30.98 24.59
C ASN A 27 -25.46 -30.84 23.44
N ARG A 28 -26.76 -30.78 23.76
CA ARG A 28 -27.80 -30.53 22.74
C ARG A 28 -27.68 -29.14 22.12
N ALA A 29 -27.35 -28.13 22.91
CA ALA A 29 -27.17 -26.77 22.42
C ALA A 29 -25.94 -26.67 21.50
N GLU A 30 -24.82 -27.28 21.87
CA GLU A 30 -23.61 -27.30 21.05
C GLU A 30 -23.83 -28.11 19.78
N LEU A 31 -24.46 -29.28 19.84
CA LEU A 31 -24.83 -30.06 18.66
C LEU A 31 -25.77 -29.28 17.72
N LYS A 32 -26.74 -28.53 18.26
CA LYS A 32 -27.62 -27.67 17.43
C LYS A 32 -26.82 -26.57 16.72
N LYS A 33 -25.84 -25.98 17.41
CA LYS A 33 -24.97 -24.94 16.86
C LYS A 33 -24.05 -25.51 15.78
N GLU A 34 -23.46 -26.68 15.99
CA GLU A 34 -22.68 -27.41 15.00
C GLU A 34 -23.54 -27.81 13.79
N PHE A 35 -24.74 -28.36 13.99
CA PHE A 35 -25.67 -28.66 12.90
C PHE A 35 -26.07 -27.40 12.11
N ALA A 36 -26.32 -26.28 12.79
CA ALA A 36 -26.60 -25.01 12.13
C ALA A 36 -25.37 -24.50 11.35
N GLY A 37 -24.16 -24.68 11.89
CA GLY A 37 -22.89 -24.39 11.22
C GLY A 37 -22.71 -25.23 9.96
N MET A 38 -22.84 -26.57 10.07
CA MET A 38 -22.75 -27.50 8.95
C MET A 38 -23.79 -27.20 7.87
N ARG A 39 -25.03 -26.86 8.25
CA ARG A 39 -26.08 -26.51 7.28
C ARG A 39 -25.74 -25.21 6.53
N LYS A 40 -25.17 -24.20 7.21
CA LYS A 40 -24.70 -22.97 6.56
C LYS A 40 -23.58 -23.25 5.57
N GLU A 41 -22.60 -24.07 5.96
CA GLU A 41 -21.51 -24.47 5.07
C GLU A 41 -22.01 -25.32 3.90
N GLN A 42 -22.97 -26.22 4.12
CA GLN A 42 -23.62 -26.99 3.05
C GLN A 42 -24.26 -26.05 2.02
N PHE A 43 -25.10 -25.09 2.45
CA PHE A 43 -25.71 -24.13 1.53
C PHE A 43 -24.66 -23.28 0.79
N ARG A 44 -23.60 -22.85 1.48
CA ARG A 44 -22.49 -22.11 0.87
C ARG A 44 -21.78 -22.93 -0.20
N LEU A 45 -21.55 -24.22 0.04
CA LEU A 45 -20.92 -25.13 -0.90
C LEU A 45 -21.84 -25.43 -2.08
N GLU A 46 -23.12 -25.68 -1.86
CA GLU A 46 -24.12 -25.86 -2.92
C GLU A 46 -24.20 -24.63 -3.84
N ASP A 47 -24.20 -23.42 -3.27
CA ASP A 47 -24.17 -22.18 -4.05
C ASP A 47 -22.87 -22.04 -4.85
N LYS A 48 -21.73 -22.43 -4.27
CA LYS A 48 -20.45 -22.41 -4.98
C LYS A 48 -20.45 -23.40 -6.14
N ILE A 49 -20.98 -24.60 -5.94
CA ILE A 49 -21.13 -25.62 -6.98
C ILE A 49 -22.02 -25.11 -8.11
N LYS A 50 -23.22 -24.61 -7.80
CA LYS A 50 -24.14 -24.04 -8.81
C LYS A 50 -23.50 -22.92 -9.62
N ARG A 51 -22.71 -22.05 -8.97
CA ARG A 51 -21.96 -20.98 -9.67
C ARG A 51 -20.89 -21.57 -10.59
N GLN A 52 -20.18 -22.59 -10.15
CA GLN A 52 -19.16 -23.27 -10.95
C GLN A 52 -19.79 -24.00 -12.14
N GLU A 53 -20.86 -24.76 -11.94
CA GLU A 53 -21.61 -25.43 -13.01
C GLU A 53 -22.11 -24.43 -14.06
N GLY A 54 -22.70 -23.32 -13.60
CA GLY A 54 -23.14 -22.25 -14.49
C GLY A 54 -22.01 -21.51 -15.22
N ALA A 55 -20.80 -21.49 -14.66
CA ALA A 55 -19.61 -20.95 -15.33
C ALA A 55 -19.06 -21.95 -16.37
N THR A 56 -19.01 -23.24 -16.02
CA THR A 56 -18.59 -24.33 -16.93
C THR A 56 -19.53 -24.45 -18.12
N ALA A 57 -20.85 -24.40 -17.91
CA ALA A 57 -21.83 -24.44 -19.00
C ALA A 57 -21.66 -23.27 -19.98
N ARG A 58 -21.39 -22.06 -19.47
CA ARG A 58 -21.10 -20.88 -20.30
C ARG A 58 -19.78 -20.99 -21.05
N LEU A 59 -18.78 -21.64 -20.46
CA LEU A 59 -17.50 -21.90 -21.13
C LEU A 59 -17.70 -22.91 -22.25
N GLN A 60 -18.44 -23.98 -22.00
CA GLN A 60 -18.77 -24.99 -23.01
C GLN A 60 -19.50 -24.35 -24.20
N GLN A 61 -20.53 -23.54 -23.96
CA GLN A 61 -21.23 -22.80 -25.02
C GLN A 61 -20.31 -21.92 -25.88
N LYS A 62 -19.26 -21.32 -25.27
CA LYS A 62 -18.27 -20.53 -26.01
C LYS A 62 -17.32 -21.40 -26.81
N LEU A 63 -16.98 -22.60 -26.32
CA LEU A 63 -16.16 -23.56 -27.04
C LEU A 63 -16.93 -24.14 -28.23
N ASP A 64 -18.17 -24.57 -28.03
CA ASP A 64 -19.04 -25.08 -29.09
C ASP A 64 -19.19 -24.01 -30.20
N TYR A 65 -19.42 -22.75 -29.82
CA TYR A 65 -19.48 -21.64 -30.79
C TYR A 65 -18.16 -21.40 -31.54
N LEU A 66 -17.02 -21.59 -30.87
CA LEU A 66 -15.71 -21.51 -31.53
C LEU A 66 -15.49 -22.68 -32.48
N GLU A 67 -15.88 -23.89 -32.09
CA GLU A 67 -15.84 -25.07 -32.94
C GLU A 67 -16.64 -24.84 -34.22
N ASP A 68 -17.86 -24.31 -34.11
CA ASP A 68 -18.70 -23.95 -35.26
C ASP A 68 -17.99 -22.96 -36.22
N LEU A 69 -17.32 -21.95 -35.68
CA LEU A 69 -16.57 -20.97 -36.48
C LEU A 69 -15.32 -21.58 -37.14
N LEU A 70 -14.71 -22.60 -36.53
CA LEU A 70 -13.50 -23.24 -37.05
C LEU A 70 -13.79 -24.29 -38.15
N ILE A 71 -15.05 -24.71 -38.32
CA ILE A 71 -15.45 -25.62 -39.39
C ILE A 71 -15.22 -24.99 -40.78
N ASP A 72 -15.48 -23.69 -40.94
CA ASP A 72 -15.22 -22.97 -42.18
C ASP A 72 -13.75 -22.49 -42.22
N PRO A 73 -12.94 -22.95 -43.19
CA PRO A 73 -11.55 -22.50 -43.34
C PRO A 73 -11.42 -20.98 -43.46
N GLN A 74 -12.36 -20.27 -44.08
CA GLN A 74 -12.28 -18.81 -44.21
C GLN A 74 -12.50 -18.12 -42.85
N GLN A 75 -13.47 -18.59 -42.06
CA GLN A 75 -13.71 -18.08 -40.70
C GLN A 75 -12.56 -18.44 -39.76
N ALA A 76 -11.96 -19.63 -39.91
CA ALA A 76 -10.83 -20.05 -39.09
C ALA A 76 -9.65 -19.05 -39.13
N HIS A 77 -9.33 -18.47 -40.29
CA HIS A 77 -8.26 -17.46 -40.38
C HIS A 77 -8.63 -16.16 -39.63
N ASN A 78 -9.90 -15.75 -39.73
CA ASN A 78 -10.41 -14.58 -39.00
C ASN A 78 -10.38 -14.80 -37.48
N VAL A 79 -10.74 -16.00 -37.03
CA VAL A 79 -10.67 -16.41 -35.61
C VAL A 79 -9.23 -16.33 -35.09
N VAL A 80 -8.25 -16.80 -35.87
CA VAL A 80 -6.83 -16.72 -35.48
C VAL A 80 -6.39 -15.26 -35.35
N VAL A 81 -6.66 -14.43 -36.34
CA VAL A 81 -6.34 -12.98 -36.32
C VAL A 81 -7.01 -12.29 -35.12
N TYR A 82 -8.29 -12.58 -34.87
CA TYR A 82 -9.02 -12.07 -33.72
C TYR A 82 -8.30 -12.36 -32.40
N PHE A 83 -7.92 -13.62 -32.16
CA PHE A 83 -7.30 -13.99 -30.90
C PHE A 83 -5.88 -13.44 -30.76
N GLN A 84 -5.16 -13.21 -31.86
CA GLN A 84 -3.88 -12.51 -31.82
C GLN A 84 -4.06 -11.05 -31.40
N PHE A 85 -5.00 -10.31 -32.02
CA PHE A 85 -5.30 -8.93 -31.61
C PHE A 85 -5.80 -8.85 -30.17
N ARG A 86 -6.71 -9.74 -29.76
CA ARG A 86 -7.18 -9.82 -28.38
C ARG A 86 -6.03 -10.11 -27.42
N GLY A 87 -5.09 -10.98 -27.79
CA GLY A 87 -3.87 -11.25 -27.04
C GLY A 87 -3.03 -9.99 -26.85
N MET A 88 -2.81 -9.22 -27.92
CA MET A 88 -2.09 -7.93 -27.87
C MET A 88 -2.80 -6.90 -26.99
N ALA A 89 -4.14 -6.83 -27.03
CA ALA A 89 -4.93 -5.96 -26.15
C ALA A 89 -4.72 -6.32 -24.68
N MET A 90 -4.83 -7.61 -24.34
CA MET A 90 -4.61 -8.11 -22.99
C MET A 90 -3.16 -7.91 -22.52
N GLN A 91 -2.18 -8.05 -23.42
CA GLN A 91 -0.78 -7.80 -23.11
C GLN A 91 -0.54 -6.31 -22.82
N SER A 92 -1.16 -5.41 -23.59
CA SER A 92 -1.08 -3.96 -23.39
C SER A 92 -1.69 -3.54 -22.05
N GLU A 93 -2.87 -4.08 -21.70
CA GLU A 93 -3.49 -3.89 -20.39
C GLU A 93 -2.57 -4.37 -19.26
N ARG A 94 -1.97 -5.56 -19.38
CA ARG A 94 -1.03 -6.10 -18.39
C ARG A 94 0.24 -5.25 -18.25
N LYS A 95 0.82 -4.80 -19.37
CA LYS A 95 2.01 -3.93 -19.38
C LYS A 95 1.69 -2.61 -18.68
N LEU A 96 0.54 -2.00 -18.99
CA LEU A 96 0.08 -0.76 -18.36
C LEU A 96 -0.17 -0.94 -16.86
N ALA A 97 -0.82 -2.04 -16.45
CA ALA A 97 -1.07 -2.35 -15.04
C ALA A 97 0.23 -2.57 -14.25
N LYS A 98 1.18 -3.33 -14.82
CA LYS A 98 2.49 -3.54 -14.21
C LYS A 98 3.25 -2.22 -14.04
N PHE A 99 3.24 -1.37 -15.07
CA PHE A 99 3.88 -0.06 -15.03
C PHE A 99 3.25 0.85 -13.96
N ALA A 100 1.92 0.91 -13.89
CA ALA A 100 1.19 1.68 -12.88
C ALA A 100 1.53 1.22 -11.45
N GLU A 101 1.58 -0.09 -11.23
CA GLU A 101 1.94 -0.67 -9.92
C GLU A 101 3.38 -0.34 -9.53
N GLN A 102 4.33 -0.51 -10.46
CA GLN A 102 5.74 -0.16 -10.22
C GLN A 102 5.93 1.32 -9.87
N LEU A 103 5.21 2.22 -10.55
CA LEU A 103 5.27 3.65 -10.25
C LEU A 103 4.71 3.98 -8.87
N LYS A 104 3.60 3.36 -8.46
CA LYS A 104 3.01 3.57 -7.13
C LYS A 104 3.99 3.12 -6.05
N GLN A 105 4.52 1.91 -6.17
CA GLN A 105 5.48 1.36 -5.22
C GLN A 105 6.74 2.23 -5.12
N GLN A 106 7.29 2.69 -6.25
CA GLN A 106 8.48 3.53 -6.26
C GLN A 106 8.24 4.88 -5.57
N ARG A 107 7.06 5.49 -5.78
CA ARG A 107 6.71 6.78 -5.15
C ARG A 107 6.41 6.63 -3.67
N GLU A 108 5.68 5.60 -3.28
CA GLU A 108 5.39 5.28 -1.88
C GLU A 108 6.67 5.02 -1.10
N GLN A 109 7.60 4.25 -1.67
CA GLN A 109 8.90 4.00 -1.06
C GLN A 109 9.70 5.29 -0.90
N LYS A 110 9.77 6.12 -1.95
CA LYS A 110 10.51 7.39 -1.88
C LYS A 110 9.93 8.36 -0.85
N GLU A 111 8.61 8.49 -0.77
CA GLU A 111 7.95 9.33 0.24
C GLU A 111 8.15 8.76 1.65
N HIS A 112 8.08 7.44 1.81
CA HIS A 112 8.35 6.78 3.08
C HIS A 112 9.79 7.00 3.54
N ASP A 113 10.78 6.81 2.65
CA ASP A 113 12.19 7.01 2.95
C ASP A 113 12.48 8.47 3.31
N SER A 114 11.90 9.43 2.58
CA SER A 114 12.00 10.86 2.89
C SER A 114 11.39 11.19 4.26
N PHE A 115 10.20 10.66 4.54
CA PHE A 115 9.52 10.86 5.82
C PHE A 115 10.32 10.28 6.99
N LEU A 116 10.89 9.09 6.83
CA LEU A 116 11.77 8.47 7.83
C LEU A 116 13.03 9.31 8.05
N GLY A 117 13.60 9.88 6.98
CA GLY A 117 14.71 10.83 7.07
C GLY A 117 14.35 12.04 7.92
N ASP A 118 13.29 12.76 7.55
CA ASP A 118 12.82 13.96 8.27
C ASP A 118 12.45 13.67 9.73
N TRP A 119 11.87 12.49 9.99
CA TRP A 119 11.54 12.03 11.34
C TRP A 119 12.80 11.79 12.17
N ASN A 120 13.79 11.09 11.61
CA ASN A 120 15.07 10.83 12.29
C ASN A 120 15.82 12.13 12.56
N ASP A 121 15.82 13.08 11.63
CA ASP A 121 16.45 14.38 11.81
C ASP A 121 15.80 15.17 12.96
N LYS A 122 14.47 15.18 13.03
CA LYS A 122 13.74 15.78 14.18
C LYS A 122 14.06 15.10 15.49
N LEU A 123 14.12 13.77 15.53
CA LEU A 123 14.50 13.04 16.74
C LEU A 123 15.94 13.35 17.17
N LEU A 124 16.86 13.47 16.21
CA LEU A 124 18.24 13.85 16.47
C LEU A 124 18.34 15.27 17.01
N GLU A 125 17.58 16.21 16.45
CA GLU A 125 17.50 17.60 16.91
C GLU A 125 16.94 17.67 18.34
N GLU A 126 15.78 17.05 18.61
CA GLU A 126 15.16 16.97 19.95
C GLU A 126 16.13 16.35 20.96
N ALA A 127 16.76 15.22 20.62
CA ALA A 127 17.74 14.57 21.49
C ALA A 127 19.01 15.41 21.70
N SER A 128 19.41 16.23 20.72
CA SER A 128 20.57 17.12 20.84
C SER A 128 20.30 18.27 21.82
N GLN A 129 19.09 18.83 21.80
CA GLN A 129 18.68 19.89 22.74
C GLN A 129 18.68 19.37 24.19
N VAL A 130 18.14 18.17 24.43
CA VAL A 130 18.17 17.54 25.76
C VAL A 130 19.60 17.20 26.18
N LYS A 131 20.46 16.77 25.26
CA LYS A 131 21.89 16.54 25.56
C LYS A 131 22.62 17.81 25.98
N LEU A 132 22.28 18.97 25.44
CA LEU A 132 22.85 20.25 25.91
C LEU A 132 22.45 20.51 27.36
N GLN A 133 21.20 20.26 27.73
CA GLN A 133 20.74 20.37 29.13
C GLN A 133 21.46 19.37 30.05
N ILE A 134 21.76 18.15 29.59
CA ILE A 134 22.58 17.18 30.34
C ILE A 134 23.98 17.73 30.60
N LEU A 135 24.60 18.38 29.60
CA LEU A 135 25.93 18.98 29.76
C LEU A 135 25.90 20.13 30.77
N GLU A 136 24.88 21.00 30.71
CA GLU A 136 24.67 22.08 31.68
C GLU A 136 24.49 21.54 33.10
N LYS A 137 23.68 20.49 33.28
CA LYS A 137 23.49 19.83 34.58
C LYS A 137 24.76 19.19 35.10
N ARG A 138 25.56 18.57 34.23
CA ARG A 138 26.86 18.02 34.61
C ARG A 138 27.83 19.09 35.08
N ASP A 139 27.86 20.24 34.42
CA ASP A 139 28.68 21.38 34.85
C ASP A 139 28.22 21.92 36.21
N GLN A 140 26.90 22.04 36.43
CA GLN A 140 26.33 22.42 37.73
C GLN A 140 26.73 21.45 38.85
N VAL A 141 26.65 20.13 38.60
CA VAL A 141 27.09 19.10 39.56
C VAL A 141 28.57 19.28 39.90
N GLN A 142 29.43 19.46 38.89
CA GLN A 142 30.86 19.65 39.11
C GLN A 142 31.16 20.91 39.95
N GLN A 143 30.50 22.03 39.65
CA GLN A 143 30.66 23.27 40.42
C GLN A 143 30.23 23.12 41.89
N LEU A 144 29.12 22.41 42.14
CA LEU A 144 28.65 22.13 43.50
C LEU A 144 29.59 21.18 44.24
N GLU A 145 30.15 20.17 43.57
CA GLU A 145 31.16 19.25 44.13
C GLU A 145 32.44 20.00 44.52
N ASP A 146 32.92 20.90 43.65
CA ASP A 146 34.10 21.72 43.92
C ASP A 146 33.88 22.64 45.14
N GLN A 147 32.70 23.26 45.25
CA GLN A 147 32.30 24.08 46.41
C GLN A 147 32.22 23.24 47.70
N LEU A 148 31.61 22.06 47.63
CA LEU A 148 31.52 21.13 48.75
C LEU A 148 32.92 20.72 49.23
N GLN A 149 33.83 20.43 48.31
CA GLN A 149 35.21 20.07 48.63
C GLN A 149 35.98 21.24 49.27
N ALA A 150 35.83 22.46 48.74
CA ALA A 150 36.45 23.66 49.30
C ALA A 150 35.97 23.95 50.73
N GLU A 151 34.66 23.85 50.99
CA GLU A 151 34.11 24.05 52.35
C GLU A 151 34.49 22.92 53.31
N ARG A 152 34.58 21.66 52.84
CA ARG A 152 35.14 20.55 53.64
C ARG A 152 36.60 20.82 54.03
N GLN A 153 37.43 21.26 53.09
CA GLN A 153 38.83 21.60 53.35
C GLN A 153 38.94 22.74 54.38
N ARG A 154 38.11 23.78 54.24
CA ARG A 154 38.03 24.89 55.20
C ARG A 154 37.69 24.40 56.61
N LEU A 155 36.73 23.48 56.74
CA LEU A 155 36.34 22.88 58.03
C LEU A 155 37.51 22.10 58.65
N THR A 156 38.24 21.32 57.84
CA THR A 156 39.43 20.57 58.33
C THR A 156 40.59 21.48 58.75
N ALA A 157 40.77 22.63 58.10
CA ALA A 157 41.80 23.62 58.42
C ALA A 157 41.47 24.47 59.67
N MET A 158 40.24 24.45 60.17
CA MET A 158 39.82 25.21 61.36
C MET A 158 40.26 24.55 62.68
N SER A 159 40.71 25.38 63.63
CA SER A 159 41.05 24.95 65.00
C SER A 159 39.83 24.36 65.74
N ALA A 160 40.08 23.43 66.65
CA ALA A 160 39.03 22.64 67.32
C ALA A 160 37.98 23.50 68.07
N PHE A 161 38.39 24.66 68.60
CA PHE A 161 37.53 25.56 69.39
C PHE A 161 36.52 26.34 68.51
N VAL A 162 36.93 26.77 67.32
CA VAL A 162 36.04 27.47 66.36
C VAL A 162 35.07 26.48 65.71
N ARG A 163 35.51 25.24 65.51
CA ARG A 163 34.68 24.13 65.01
C ARG A 163 33.50 23.83 65.93
N PHE A 164 33.68 23.95 67.24
CA PHE A 164 32.61 23.72 68.22
C PHE A 164 31.52 24.81 68.17
N PHE A 165 31.89 26.08 67.98
CA PHE A 165 30.93 27.20 67.95
C PHE A 165 30.23 27.41 66.59
N ARG A 166 30.94 27.26 65.46
CA ARG A 166 30.37 27.44 64.10
C ARG A 166 29.97 26.13 63.41
N GLY A 167 30.30 24.98 64.00
CA GLY A 167 30.13 23.66 63.40
C GLY A 167 28.71 23.40 62.89
N ARG A 168 27.68 23.66 63.71
CA ARG A 168 26.28 23.42 63.31
C ARG A 168 25.83 24.19 62.07
N SER A 169 26.33 25.42 61.87
CA SER A 169 25.98 26.21 60.69
C SER A 169 26.72 25.73 59.43
N LEU A 170 27.99 25.32 59.55
CA LEU A 170 28.74 24.76 58.42
C LEU A 170 28.24 23.35 58.05
N THR A 171 27.88 22.52 59.03
CA THR A 171 27.31 21.19 58.78
C THR A 171 26.01 21.30 57.99
N LYS A 172 25.13 22.25 58.34
CA LYS A 172 23.91 22.53 57.56
C LYS A 172 24.20 22.95 56.12
N LEU A 173 25.25 23.74 55.89
CA LEU A 173 25.66 24.17 54.55
C LEU A 173 26.18 22.98 53.73
N LEU A 174 27.02 22.11 54.33
CA LEU A 174 27.50 20.89 53.69
C LEU A 174 26.36 19.92 53.35
N ASP A 175 25.38 19.78 54.25
CA ASP A 175 24.18 18.96 54.01
C ASP A 175 23.33 19.54 52.87
N ASP A 176 23.15 20.87 52.83
CA ASP A 176 22.40 21.57 51.77
C ASP A 176 23.09 21.41 50.39
N LEU A 177 24.42 21.60 50.33
CA LEU A 177 25.21 21.33 49.12
C LEU A 177 25.11 19.86 48.68
N ALA A 178 25.17 18.91 49.62
CA ALA A 178 25.02 17.49 49.30
C ALA A 178 23.62 17.19 48.73
N THR A 179 22.56 17.78 49.28
CA THR A 179 21.20 17.62 48.74
C THR A 179 21.03 18.26 47.36
N GLN A 180 21.69 19.39 47.09
CA GLN A 180 21.67 20.05 45.78
C GLN A 180 22.40 19.21 44.72
N ILE A 181 23.52 18.57 45.07
CA ILE A 181 24.23 17.63 44.19
C ILE A 181 23.33 16.44 43.86
N GLU A 182 22.70 15.84 44.87
CA GLU A 182 21.83 14.68 44.67
C GLU A 182 20.62 15.01 43.76
N THR A 183 19.99 16.18 43.96
CA THR A 183 18.89 16.64 43.10
C THR A 183 19.36 16.91 41.67
N ALA A 184 20.49 17.58 41.48
CA ALA A 184 21.05 17.84 40.15
C ALA A 184 21.45 16.53 39.42
N GLN A 185 21.96 15.52 40.14
CA GLN A 185 22.26 14.20 39.61
C GLN A 185 20.99 13.42 39.22
N GLN A 186 19.92 13.52 40.02
CA GLN A 186 18.61 12.94 39.66
C GLN A 186 18.05 13.58 38.39
N GLU A 187 18.12 14.91 38.27
CA GLU A 187 17.71 15.63 37.06
C GLU A 187 18.55 15.24 35.82
N GLU A 188 19.87 15.04 35.97
CA GLU A 188 20.70 14.52 34.87
C GLU A 188 20.22 13.12 34.44
N GLN A 189 19.85 12.27 35.40
CA GLN A 189 19.37 10.92 35.12
C GLN A 189 18.01 10.92 34.44
N THR A 190 17.08 11.81 34.82
CA THR A 190 15.80 11.95 34.13
C THR A 190 16.00 12.41 32.69
N LEU A 191 16.86 13.41 32.45
CA LEU A 191 17.17 13.88 31.10
C LEU A 191 17.82 12.78 30.24
N LYS A 192 18.67 11.92 30.82
CA LYS A 192 19.23 10.75 30.13
C LYS A 192 18.14 9.76 29.72
N GLU A 193 17.14 9.56 30.56
CA GLU A 193 16.00 8.70 30.24
C GLU A 193 15.13 9.33 29.14
N ASP A 194 14.90 10.65 29.19
CA ASP A 194 14.19 11.38 28.14
C ASP A 194 14.86 11.22 26.77
N VAL A 195 16.20 11.29 26.70
CA VAL A 195 16.95 11.01 25.45
C VAL A 195 16.70 9.58 24.95
N LYS A 196 16.59 8.58 25.84
CA LYS A 196 16.25 7.21 25.42
C LYS A 196 14.82 7.12 24.90
N ILE A 197 13.88 7.77 25.58
CA ILE A 197 12.47 7.80 25.17
C ILE A 197 12.34 8.45 23.79
N ILE A 198 13.01 9.59 23.55
CA ILE A 198 13.02 10.28 22.25
C ILE A 198 13.57 9.36 21.17
N LYS A 199 14.74 8.74 21.40
CA LYS A 199 15.37 7.84 20.41
C LYS A 199 14.57 6.59 20.08
N ASN A 200 13.79 6.08 21.03
CA ASN A 200 12.98 4.88 20.85
C ASN A 200 11.56 5.17 20.35
N ARG A 201 11.23 6.45 20.08
CA ARG A 201 9.91 6.84 19.58
C ARG A 201 9.73 6.31 18.15
N GLN A 202 8.67 5.51 17.95
CA GLN A 202 8.33 4.97 16.63
C GLN A 202 7.77 6.08 15.72
N PRO A 203 8.03 6.00 14.40
CA PRO A 203 7.47 6.95 13.45
C PRO A 203 5.93 6.81 13.38
N PRO A 204 5.20 7.91 13.12
CA PRO A 204 3.78 7.87 12.82
C PRO A 204 3.51 6.98 11.59
N GLY A 205 2.30 6.40 11.50
CA GLY A 205 1.87 5.70 10.30
C GLY A 205 1.86 6.62 9.07
N SER A 206 2.26 6.10 7.90
CA SER A 206 2.27 6.87 6.65
C SER A 206 0.85 7.27 6.24
N GLN A 207 0.68 8.53 5.82
CA GLN A 207 -0.63 9.06 5.39
C GLN A 207 -1.00 8.68 3.94
N GLY A 208 -0.28 7.73 3.33
CA GLY A 208 -0.41 7.40 1.91
C GLY A 208 0.10 8.52 0.99
N LEU A 209 -0.03 8.30 -0.32
CA LEU A 209 0.38 9.28 -1.32
C LEU A 209 -0.52 10.52 -1.32
N ASP A 210 0.09 11.70 -1.41
CA ASP A 210 -0.64 12.96 -1.57
C ASP A 210 -1.32 13.07 -2.96
N ILE A 211 -2.24 14.01 -3.10
CA ILE A 211 -3.01 14.15 -4.35
C ILE A 211 -2.09 14.59 -5.50
N ALA A 212 -1.07 15.41 -5.25
CA ALA A 212 -0.14 15.86 -6.28
C ALA A 212 0.68 14.70 -6.88
N THR A 213 1.19 13.81 -6.03
CA THR A 213 1.87 12.58 -6.43
C THR A 213 0.92 11.66 -7.17
N LYS A 214 -0.31 11.46 -6.70
CA LYS A 214 -1.31 10.65 -7.43
C LYS A 214 -1.60 11.20 -8.83
N ARG A 215 -1.73 12.53 -8.98
CA ARG A 215 -1.89 13.20 -10.30
C ARG A 215 -0.70 12.96 -11.20
N SER A 216 0.51 13.13 -10.67
CA SER A 216 1.75 12.87 -11.42
C SER A 216 1.83 11.42 -11.90
N ILE A 217 1.50 10.45 -11.04
CA ILE A 217 1.42 9.02 -11.41
C ILE A 217 0.40 8.81 -12.53
N ASN A 218 -0.80 9.39 -12.42
CA ASN A 218 -1.84 9.22 -13.42
C ASN A 218 -1.46 9.80 -14.79
N LEU A 219 -0.81 10.96 -14.82
CA LEU A 219 -0.26 11.54 -16.06
C LEU A 219 0.84 10.66 -16.65
N MET A 220 1.64 10.02 -15.80
CA MET A 220 2.68 9.09 -16.22
C MET A 220 2.11 7.81 -16.83
N ILE A 221 1.05 7.27 -16.24
CA ILE A 221 0.29 6.13 -16.77
C ILE A 221 -0.32 6.50 -18.14
N LEU A 222 -0.92 7.69 -18.27
CA LEU A 222 -1.45 8.19 -19.53
C LEU A 222 -0.36 8.31 -20.60
N ALA A 223 0.80 8.85 -20.26
CA ALA A 223 1.94 8.94 -21.17
C ALA A 223 2.41 7.56 -21.67
N PHE A 224 2.39 6.55 -20.80
CA PHE A 224 2.72 5.17 -21.19
C PHE A 224 1.64 4.54 -22.07
N ALA A 225 0.36 4.79 -21.79
CA ALA A 225 -0.72 4.40 -22.68
C ALA A 225 -0.59 5.04 -24.07
N GLN A 226 -0.19 6.32 -24.15
CA GLN A 226 0.14 6.98 -25.42
C GLN A 226 1.33 6.33 -26.12
N HIS A 227 2.35 5.89 -25.38
CA HIS A 227 3.48 5.15 -25.95
C HIS A 227 3.02 3.83 -26.61
N LEU A 228 2.19 3.04 -25.93
CA LEU A 228 1.59 1.83 -26.49
C LEU A 228 0.74 2.13 -27.73
N TYR A 229 -0.07 3.18 -27.68
CA TYR A 229 -0.88 3.62 -28.82
C TYR A 229 0.00 3.95 -30.03
N VAL A 230 1.00 4.81 -29.86
CA VAL A 230 1.88 5.22 -30.97
C VAL A 230 2.62 4.03 -31.57
N HIS A 231 3.04 3.08 -30.73
CA HIS A 231 3.73 1.88 -31.18
C HIS A 231 2.89 1.08 -32.19
N PHE A 232 1.64 0.77 -31.84
CA PHE A 232 0.75 0.02 -32.73
C PHE A 232 0.18 0.87 -33.88
N ALA A 233 0.09 2.20 -33.70
CA ALA A 233 -0.45 3.10 -34.71
C ALA A 233 0.47 3.19 -35.94
N ASN A 234 1.77 2.98 -35.75
CA ASN A 234 2.75 2.99 -36.85
C ASN A 234 2.57 1.83 -37.84
N ASP A 235 1.90 0.75 -37.43
CA ASP A 235 1.61 -0.42 -38.28
C ASP A 235 0.08 -0.56 -38.56
N ASP A 236 -0.71 0.49 -38.30
CA ASP A 236 -2.18 0.54 -38.47
C ASP A 236 -2.96 -0.54 -37.69
N LEU A 237 -2.46 -0.93 -36.51
CA LEU A 237 -3.05 -2.04 -35.73
C LEU A 237 -3.93 -1.60 -34.55
N VAL A 238 -3.86 -0.33 -34.13
CA VAL A 238 -4.49 0.11 -32.86
C VAL A 238 -5.99 -0.15 -32.83
N ASP A 239 -6.72 0.29 -33.85
CA ASP A 239 -8.17 0.20 -33.85
C ASP A 239 -8.63 -1.26 -33.88
N LEU A 240 -7.91 -2.12 -34.61
CA LEU A 240 -8.16 -3.57 -34.66
C LEU A 240 -7.90 -4.24 -33.30
N ILE A 241 -6.83 -3.84 -32.61
CA ILE A 241 -6.53 -4.34 -31.25
C ILE A 241 -7.63 -3.89 -30.27
N LYS A 242 -8.04 -2.62 -30.32
CA LYS A 242 -9.11 -2.10 -29.46
C LYS A 242 -10.42 -2.85 -29.72
N GLU A 243 -10.81 -2.98 -30.97
CA GLU A 243 -12.04 -3.65 -31.38
C GLU A 243 -12.08 -5.12 -30.93
N ALA A 244 -10.98 -5.86 -31.09
CA ALA A 244 -10.86 -7.25 -30.63
C ALA A 244 -10.90 -7.40 -29.10
N GLY A 245 -10.50 -6.36 -28.36
CA GLY A 245 -10.61 -6.29 -26.90
C GLY A 245 -12.06 -6.10 -26.42
N GLU A 246 -12.88 -5.40 -27.20
CA GLU A 246 -14.24 -5.02 -26.84
C GLU A 246 -15.32 -5.99 -27.37
N LYS A 247 -15.16 -6.49 -28.59
CA LYS A 247 -16.15 -7.35 -29.26
C LYS A 247 -15.86 -8.84 -29.08
N SER A 248 -16.80 -9.68 -29.52
CA SER A 248 -16.65 -11.14 -29.55
C SER A 248 -16.10 -11.64 -30.89
N VAL A 249 -15.53 -12.85 -30.87
CA VAL A 249 -14.80 -13.48 -32.00
C VAL A 249 -15.58 -13.57 -33.31
N GLY A 250 -16.90 -13.77 -33.27
CA GLY A 250 -17.72 -13.85 -34.49
C GLY A 250 -18.41 -12.55 -34.88
N ALA A 251 -18.13 -11.45 -34.17
CA ALA A 251 -18.67 -10.13 -34.50
C ALA A 251 -17.75 -9.32 -35.43
N ILE A 252 -16.53 -9.80 -35.69
CA ILE A 252 -15.52 -9.12 -36.50
C ILE A 252 -15.07 -10.04 -37.63
N ALA A 253 -14.98 -9.50 -38.85
CA ALA A 253 -14.33 -10.14 -39.98
C ALA A 253 -13.18 -9.24 -40.46
N TYR A 254 -11.98 -9.79 -40.50
CA TYR A 254 -10.74 -9.14 -40.96
C TYR A 254 -10.44 -9.38 -42.43
N GLY A 255 -11.20 -10.26 -43.09
CA GLY A 255 -11.20 -10.44 -44.54
C GLY A 255 -10.92 -11.86 -45.00
N SER A 256 -10.32 -11.96 -46.18
CA SER A 256 -9.89 -13.19 -46.81
C SER A 256 -8.68 -13.82 -46.11
N LYS A 257 -8.37 -15.07 -46.45
CA LYS A 257 -7.16 -15.76 -45.98
C LYS A 257 -5.89 -14.94 -46.21
N TYR A 258 -5.75 -14.34 -47.40
CA TYR A 258 -4.57 -13.56 -47.76
C TYR A 258 -4.44 -12.29 -46.90
N GLU A 259 -5.55 -11.58 -46.65
CA GLU A 259 -5.57 -10.41 -45.77
C GLU A 259 -5.22 -10.80 -44.33
N CYS A 260 -5.77 -11.91 -43.84
CA CYS A 260 -5.46 -12.45 -42.52
C CYS A 260 -3.96 -12.78 -42.36
N GLU A 261 -3.35 -13.44 -43.34
CA GLU A 261 -1.91 -13.76 -43.32
C GLU A 261 -1.03 -12.50 -43.32
N GLN A 262 -1.44 -11.45 -44.05
CA GLN A 262 -0.75 -10.17 -43.98
C GLN A 262 -0.86 -9.52 -42.60
N LEU A 263 -2.03 -9.55 -41.97
CA LEU A 263 -2.23 -9.00 -40.63
C LEU A 263 -1.36 -9.74 -39.61
N LEU A 264 -1.33 -11.08 -39.64
CA LEU A 264 -0.47 -11.88 -38.77
C LEU A 264 1.01 -11.52 -38.93
N THR A 265 1.47 -11.34 -40.18
CA THR A 265 2.84 -10.93 -40.46
C THR A 265 3.15 -9.53 -39.90
N ARG A 266 2.20 -8.57 -40.01
CA ARG A 266 2.36 -7.22 -39.43
C ARG A 266 2.40 -7.26 -37.91
N MET A 267 1.50 -8.01 -37.28
CA MET A 267 1.48 -8.19 -35.81
C MET A 267 2.81 -8.74 -35.30
N GLN A 268 3.35 -9.77 -35.96
CA GLN A 268 4.61 -10.38 -35.57
C GLN A 268 5.75 -9.33 -35.60
N LYS A 269 5.90 -8.62 -36.73
CA LYS A 269 6.89 -7.55 -36.86
C LYS A 269 6.70 -6.44 -35.82
N CYS A 270 5.46 -6.06 -35.54
CA CYS A 270 5.15 -5.03 -34.55
C CYS A 270 5.56 -5.45 -33.14
N ASN A 271 5.30 -6.71 -32.76
CA ASN A 271 5.71 -7.26 -31.46
C ASN A 271 7.24 -7.35 -31.33
N GLU A 272 7.94 -7.80 -32.38
CA GLU A 272 9.40 -7.87 -32.39
C GLU A 272 10.04 -6.48 -32.18
N LYS A 273 9.50 -5.44 -32.84
CA LYS A 273 9.94 -4.05 -32.63
C LYS A 273 9.71 -3.57 -31.20
N PHE A 274 8.59 -3.95 -30.57
CA PHE A 274 8.27 -3.49 -29.21
C PHE A 274 9.28 -4.02 -28.19
N GLU A 275 9.60 -5.31 -28.27
CA GLU A 275 10.50 -5.95 -27.30
C GLU A 275 11.95 -5.44 -27.43
N GLN A 276 12.33 -4.87 -28.58
CA GLN A 276 13.63 -4.23 -28.79
C GLN A 276 13.71 -2.79 -28.26
N ASN A 277 12.57 -2.11 -28.07
CA ASN A 277 12.53 -0.71 -27.64
C ASN A 277 12.39 -0.61 -26.12
N THR A 278 13.52 -0.61 -25.42
CA THR A 278 13.54 -0.61 -23.94
C THR A 278 13.77 0.77 -23.31
N ASP A 279 14.20 1.77 -24.08
CA ASP A 279 14.56 3.09 -23.53
C ASP A 279 13.61 4.19 -24.03
N PHE A 280 12.55 4.40 -23.26
CA PHE A 280 11.52 5.40 -23.56
C PHE A 280 11.23 6.33 -22.38
N ALA A 281 12.03 6.29 -21.31
CA ALA A 281 11.78 7.01 -20.08
C ALA A 281 11.69 8.53 -20.30
N ASP A 282 12.65 9.11 -21.03
CA ASP A 282 12.68 10.54 -21.35
C ASP A 282 11.46 10.97 -22.17
N THR A 283 11.08 10.14 -23.15
CA THR A 283 9.90 10.39 -23.99
C THR A 283 8.62 10.36 -23.15
N LEU A 284 8.50 9.40 -22.24
CA LEU A 284 7.38 9.34 -21.31
C LEU A 284 7.32 10.58 -20.43
N GLN A 285 8.44 10.99 -19.83
CA GLN A 285 8.48 12.15 -18.94
C GLN A 285 8.06 13.43 -19.67
N LYS A 286 8.55 13.63 -20.90
CA LYS A 286 8.14 14.74 -21.76
C LYS A 286 6.63 14.71 -22.05
N ARG A 287 6.07 13.54 -22.39
CA ARG A 287 4.62 13.39 -22.62
C ARG A 287 3.80 13.70 -21.38
N ALA A 288 4.20 13.21 -20.20
CA ALA A 288 3.48 13.51 -18.96
C ALA A 288 3.50 14.99 -18.60
N LEU A 289 4.61 15.69 -18.89
CA LEU A 289 4.69 17.13 -18.70
C LEU A 289 3.70 17.87 -19.61
N LEU A 290 3.68 17.56 -20.90
CA LEU A 290 2.74 18.14 -21.87
C LEU A 290 1.27 17.83 -21.51
N LEU A 291 0.99 16.62 -21.03
CA LEU A 291 -0.33 16.25 -20.51
C LEU A 291 -0.69 17.08 -19.26
N GLY A 292 0.27 17.27 -18.36
CA GLY A 292 0.09 18.04 -17.12
C GLY A 292 -0.23 19.52 -17.38
N GLU A 293 0.34 20.12 -18.43
CA GLU A 293 0.02 21.50 -18.84
C GLU A 293 -1.44 21.68 -19.28
N ARG A 294 -2.08 20.63 -19.77
CA ARG A 294 -3.47 20.67 -20.27
C ARG A 294 -4.49 20.08 -19.30
N ALA A 295 -4.04 19.24 -18.38
CA ALA A 295 -4.90 18.49 -17.47
C ALA A 295 -5.76 19.43 -16.60
N LYS A 296 -7.07 19.18 -16.62
CA LYS A 296 -8.04 19.82 -15.72
C LYS A 296 -8.62 18.76 -14.79
N PHE A 297 -8.85 19.15 -13.54
CA PHE A 297 -9.43 18.31 -12.51
C PHE A 297 -10.75 18.93 -12.05
N HIS A 298 -11.78 18.11 -11.83
CA HIS A 298 -13.08 18.60 -11.41
C HIS A 298 -13.02 19.19 -9.99
N GLN A 299 -12.29 18.54 -9.09
CA GLN A 299 -12.05 18.98 -7.72
C GLN A 299 -10.57 18.96 -7.35
N ASN A 300 -10.21 19.70 -6.29
CA ASN A 300 -8.84 19.73 -5.77
C ASN A 300 -8.41 18.39 -5.16
N THR A 301 -9.35 17.53 -4.78
CA THR A 301 -9.11 16.19 -4.26
C THR A 301 -9.00 15.13 -5.35
N ASP A 302 -9.37 15.45 -6.60
CA ASP A 302 -9.36 14.47 -7.68
C ASP A 302 -7.95 14.26 -8.20
N ALA A 303 -7.54 12.99 -8.28
CA ALA A 303 -6.28 12.58 -8.87
C ALA A 303 -6.38 12.27 -10.37
N VAL A 304 -7.59 11.98 -10.87
CA VAL A 304 -7.84 11.63 -12.28
C VAL A 304 -8.28 12.88 -13.05
N PRO A 305 -7.62 13.25 -14.15
CA PRO A 305 -8.01 14.41 -14.95
C PRO A 305 -9.32 14.15 -15.71
N ASP A 306 -10.00 15.23 -16.10
CA ASP A 306 -11.10 15.17 -17.06
C ASP A 306 -10.57 14.62 -18.40
N SER A 307 -11.24 13.59 -18.93
CA SER A 307 -10.93 12.98 -20.21
C SER A 307 -10.83 13.99 -21.35
N GLU A 308 -11.68 15.03 -21.37
CA GLU A 308 -11.66 16.04 -22.43
C GLU A 308 -10.41 16.93 -22.38
N SER A 309 -9.82 17.12 -21.19
CA SER A 309 -8.63 17.94 -21.01
C SER A 309 -7.33 17.25 -21.47
N VAL A 310 -7.34 15.91 -21.56
CA VAL A 310 -6.15 15.08 -21.88
C VAL A 310 -6.30 14.30 -23.20
N ARG A 311 -7.15 14.78 -24.12
CA ARG A 311 -7.36 14.16 -25.44
C ARG A 311 -6.18 14.26 -26.40
N ALA A 312 -5.24 15.16 -26.13
CA ALA A 312 -4.10 15.35 -27.00
C ALA A 312 -3.13 14.16 -26.89
N LEU A 313 -2.95 13.43 -28.00
CA LEU A 313 -1.90 12.46 -28.17
C LEU A 313 -0.63 13.15 -28.66
N PHE A 314 0.47 12.99 -27.91
CA PHE A 314 1.76 13.59 -28.25
C PHE A 314 2.70 12.55 -28.88
N ARG A 315 3.00 12.71 -30.18
CA ARG A 315 4.03 11.94 -30.88
C ARG A 315 5.32 12.76 -30.92
N ILE A 316 6.33 12.31 -30.19
CA ILE A 316 7.66 12.93 -30.14
C ILE A 316 8.56 12.13 -31.07
N GLY A 317 9.03 12.76 -32.14
CA GLY A 317 9.99 12.15 -33.07
C GLY A 317 11.41 12.16 -32.52
N ASP A 318 12.30 11.40 -33.16
CA ASP A 318 13.75 11.38 -32.83
C ASP A 318 14.41 12.75 -33.10
N ASP A 319 13.81 13.56 -33.98
CA ASP A 319 14.15 14.95 -34.26
C ASP A 319 13.71 15.92 -33.15
N GLY A 320 13.01 15.43 -32.12
CA GLY A 320 12.45 16.24 -31.04
C GLY A 320 11.18 17.01 -31.42
N LEU A 321 10.68 16.86 -32.65
CA LEU A 321 9.44 17.51 -33.06
C LEU A 321 8.25 16.84 -32.39
N ILE A 322 7.40 17.67 -31.78
CA ILE A 322 6.15 17.25 -31.14
C ILE A 322 5.03 17.40 -32.17
N ARG A 323 4.38 16.29 -32.49
CA ARG A 323 3.17 16.25 -33.31
C ARG A 323 1.99 15.87 -32.44
N GLU A 324 0.87 16.56 -32.63
CA GLU A 324 -0.35 16.36 -31.86
C GLU A 324 -1.45 15.77 -32.72
N SER A 325 -2.24 14.87 -32.13
CA SER A 325 -3.48 14.36 -32.70
C SER A 325 -4.53 14.22 -31.62
N ASP A 326 -5.81 14.29 -31.98
CA ASP A 326 -6.94 14.13 -31.05
C ASP A 326 -7.28 12.65 -30.87
N VAL A 327 -6.94 12.09 -29.71
CA VAL A 327 -7.27 10.71 -29.31
C VAL A 327 -7.64 10.72 -27.83
N ASN A 328 -8.93 10.53 -27.52
CA ASN A 328 -9.42 10.51 -26.15
C ASN A 328 -9.06 9.20 -25.42
N MET A 329 -7.77 9.02 -25.10
CA MET A 329 -7.24 7.80 -24.49
C MET A 329 -7.96 7.40 -23.19
N LEU A 330 -8.31 8.40 -22.37
CA LEU A 330 -8.98 8.20 -21.10
C LEU A 330 -10.48 7.91 -21.28
N GLY A 331 -11.17 8.71 -22.10
CA GLY A 331 -12.61 8.56 -22.35
C GLY A 331 -12.95 7.26 -23.09
N ASP A 332 -12.11 6.89 -24.06
CA ASP A 332 -12.26 5.64 -24.81
C ASP A 332 -11.69 4.41 -24.08
N ASN A 333 -11.13 4.61 -22.88
CA ASN A 333 -10.58 3.56 -22.03
C ASN A 333 -9.56 2.65 -22.75
N TYR A 334 -8.68 3.24 -23.57
CA TYR A 334 -7.62 2.48 -24.24
C TYR A 334 -6.82 1.66 -23.23
N TRP A 335 -6.58 0.40 -23.57
CA TRP A 335 -5.81 -0.56 -22.75
C TRP A 335 -6.39 -0.80 -21.34
N GLY A 336 -7.67 -0.46 -21.10
CA GLY A 336 -8.27 -0.58 -19.78
C GLY A 336 -7.73 0.43 -18.76
N ILE A 337 -7.21 1.58 -19.21
CA ILE A 337 -6.55 2.58 -18.36
C ILE A 337 -7.35 2.99 -17.13
N SER A 338 -8.68 3.05 -17.22
CA SER A 338 -9.56 3.42 -16.09
C SER A 338 -9.43 2.49 -14.87
N LYS A 339 -8.92 1.27 -15.06
CA LYS A 339 -8.73 0.26 -13.99
C LYS A 339 -7.44 0.45 -13.19
N VAL A 340 -6.44 1.16 -13.75
CA VAL A 340 -5.10 1.24 -13.17
C VAL A 340 -4.78 2.58 -12.52
N LEU A 341 -5.53 3.63 -12.87
CA LEU A 341 -5.35 4.97 -12.33
C LEU A 341 -5.53 5.01 -10.80
N SER A 342 -4.70 5.82 -10.15
CA SER A 342 -4.78 6.10 -8.71
C SER A 342 -5.96 7.04 -8.44
N ARG A 343 -6.80 6.71 -7.45
CA ARG A 343 -7.95 7.52 -7.04
C ARG A 343 -7.70 8.24 -5.73
#